data_AF-A0A2E4K1W8-F1
#
_entry.id   AF-A0A2E4K1W8-F1
#
_cell.length_a   1.000
_cell.length_b   1.000
_cell.length_c   1.000
_cell.angle_alpha   90.00
_cell.angle_beta   90.00
_cell.angle_gamma   90.00
#
_symmetry.space_group_name_H-M   'P 1'
#
loop_
_entity.id
_entity.type
_entity.pdbx_description
1 polymer ?
#
loop_
_entity_poly.entity_id
_entity_poly.type
_entity_poly.pdbx_seq_one_letter_code
_entity_poly.pdbx_strand_id
1 'polypeptide(L)' 'GLGKLKGVVFRIGHLGDFNELMLAGTLSGVEMGLSLASIPHKKGGVNAAMEFLAAQ' A
#
# COMPACT_ATOMS: atom_id res chain seq x y z
N GLY A 1 18.21 -5.70 7.74
CA GLY A 1 17.17 -6.10 6.77
C GLY A 1 16.93 -5.15 5.60
N LEU A 2 17.75 -4.10 5.37
CA LEU A 2 17.57 -3.21 4.20
C LEU A 2 18.86 -2.93 3.41
N GLY A 3 20.05 -3.16 3.97
CA GLY A 3 21.32 -3.14 3.23
C GLY A 3 21.46 -1.93 2.30
N LYS A 4 21.61 -2.21 1.01
CA LYS A 4 21.76 -1.21 -0.08
C LYS A 4 20.53 -0.33 -0.33
N LEU A 5 19.35 -0.70 0.18
CA LEU A 5 18.09 0.01 -0.04
C LEU A 5 17.73 0.98 1.10
N LYS A 6 18.63 1.16 2.07
CA LYS A 6 18.38 2.06 3.21
C LYS A 6 18.15 3.50 2.72
N GLY A 7 17.03 4.09 3.12
CA GLY A 7 16.69 5.49 2.82
C GLY A 7 16.03 5.73 1.45
N VAL A 8 15.94 4.71 0.59
CA VAL A 8 15.34 4.83 -0.76
C VAL A 8 14.08 4.00 -0.95
N VAL A 9 13.76 3.11 -0.01
CA VAL A 9 12.51 2.33 -0.01
C VAL A 9 11.86 2.31 1.36
N PHE A 10 10.55 2.14 1.38
CA PHE A 10 9.79 1.70 2.54
C PHE A 10 9.30 0.26 2.33
N ARG A 11 9.00 -0.44 3.42
CA ARG A 11 8.46 -1.81 3.37
C ARG A 11 7.10 -1.83 4.05
N ILE A 12 6.13 -2.40 3.37
CA ILE A 12 4.86 -2.77 3.94
C ILE A 12 4.96 -4.26 4.24
N GLY A 13 4.91 -4.61 5.52
CA GLY A 13 4.90 -6.00 5.96
C GLY A 13 3.88 -6.16 7.07
N HIS A 14 3.21 -7.29 7.11
CA HIS A 14 2.31 -7.66 8.20
C HIS A 14 3.00 -8.70 9.10
N LEU A 15 2.61 -8.73 10.36
CA LEU A 15 3.05 -9.73 11.33
C LEU A 15 1.80 -10.39 11.92
N GLY A 16 1.70 -11.71 11.78
CA GLY A 16 0.48 -12.43 12.13
C GLY A 16 -0.59 -12.34 11.04
N ASP A 17 -1.85 -12.46 11.46
CA ASP A 17 -3.02 -12.47 10.58
C ASP A 17 -3.17 -11.14 9.82
N PHE A 18 -3.52 -11.24 8.54
CA PHE A 18 -3.64 -10.11 7.63
C PHE A 18 -4.70 -10.38 6.58
N ASN A 19 -5.90 -9.88 6.84
CA ASN A 19 -7.05 -10.06 5.97
C ASN A 19 -7.17 -8.94 4.92
N GLU A 20 -8.14 -9.12 4.02
CA GLU A 20 -8.40 -8.27 2.86
C GLU A 20 -8.74 -6.83 3.27
N LEU A 21 -9.44 -6.63 4.39
CA LEU A 21 -9.76 -5.29 4.89
C LEU A 21 -8.51 -4.57 5.42
N MET A 22 -7.60 -5.30 6.07
CA MET A 22 -6.31 -4.73 6.50
C MET A 22 -5.43 -4.36 5.30
N LEU A 23 -5.42 -5.20 4.26
CA LEU A 23 -4.75 -4.89 3.00
C LEU A 23 -5.33 -3.61 2.37
N ALA A 24 -6.66 -3.53 2.26
CA ALA A 24 -7.35 -2.36 1.71
C ALA A 24 -7.00 -1.09 2.49
N GLY A 25 -7.08 -1.12 3.83
CA GLY A 25 -6.71 0.01 4.68
C GLY A 25 -5.24 0.42 4.54
N THR A 26 -4.34 -0.55 4.40
CA THR A 26 -2.92 -0.28 4.17
C THR A 26 -2.68 0.45 2.85
N LEU A 27 -3.31 -0.01 1.76
CA LEU A 27 -3.20 0.62 0.44
C LEU A 27 -3.84 2.02 0.43
N SER A 28 -4.98 2.19 1.10
CA SER A 28 -5.62 3.51 1.30
C SER A 28 -4.69 4.48 2.02
N GLY A 29 -4.02 4.04 3.09
CA GLY A 29 -3.04 4.85 3.81
C GLY A 29 -1.86 5.29 2.93
N VAL A 30 -1.37 4.41 2.07
CA VAL A 30 -0.28 4.72 1.12
C VAL A 30 -0.73 5.75 0.09
N GLU A 31 -1.84 5.53 -0.61
CA GLU A 31 -2.32 6.45 -1.65
C GLU A 31 -2.66 7.83 -1.08
N MET A 32 -3.27 7.86 0.11
CA MET A 32 -3.51 9.10 0.85
C MET A 32 -2.21 9.80 1.25
N GLY A 33 -1.23 9.06 1.79
CA GLY A 33 0.06 9.61 2.21
C GLY A 33 0.86 10.20 1.05
N LEU A 34 0.90 9.50 -0.10
CA LEU A 34 1.53 10.00 -1.32
C LEU A 34 0.84 11.28 -1.82
N SER A 35 -0.50 11.32 -1.77
CA SER A 35 -1.28 12.51 -2.12
C SER A 35 -0.98 13.70 -1.20
N LEU A 36 -0.99 13.50 0.12
CA LEU A 36 -0.72 14.56 1.11
C LEU A 36 0.72 15.08 1.00
N ALA A 37 1.67 14.20 0.71
CA ALA A 37 3.07 14.55 0.48
C ALA A 37 3.33 15.17 -0.90
N SER A 38 2.30 15.34 -1.74
CA SER A 38 2.42 15.82 -3.13
C SER A 38 3.40 14.99 -3.97
N ILE A 39 3.52 13.69 -3.68
CA ILE A 39 4.35 12.76 -4.46
C ILE A 39 3.55 12.33 -5.71
N PRO A 40 4.07 12.51 -6.93
CA PRO A 40 3.40 12.04 -8.14
C PRO A 40 3.17 10.52 -8.09
N HIS A 41 1.92 10.11 -8.22
CA HIS A 41 1.51 8.70 -8.28
C HIS A 41 0.25 8.56 -9.13
N LYS A 42 -0.02 7.35 -9.63
CA LYS A 42 -1.27 7.03 -10.31
C LYS A 42 -2.35 6.76 -9.25
N LYS A 43 -3.43 7.54 -9.27
CA LYS A 43 -4.59 7.33 -8.38
C LYS A 43 -5.40 6.11 -8.78
N GLY A 44 -6.15 5.57 -7.82
CA GLY A 44 -7.07 4.44 -8.02
C GLY A 44 -6.43 3.08 -7.78
N GLY A 45 -5.24 3.03 -7.16
CA GLY A 45 -4.62 1.77 -6.77
C GLY A 45 -5.46 1.00 -5.76
N VAL A 46 -6.16 1.70 -4.87
CA VAL A 46 -7.11 1.11 -3.91
C VAL A 46 -8.27 0.44 -4.65
N ASN A 47 -8.87 1.11 -5.63
CA ASN A 47 -9.96 0.55 -6.43
C ASN A 47 -9.50 -0.69 -7.20
N ALA A 48 -8.32 -0.65 -7.82
CA ALA A 48 -7.76 -1.81 -8.52
C ALA A 48 -7.57 -3.01 -7.58
N ALA A 49 -7.13 -2.77 -6.34
CA ALA A 49 -7.03 -3.84 -5.34
C ALA A 49 -8.40 -4.38 -4.93
N MET A 50 -9.39 -3.52 -4.73
CA MET A 50 -10.77 -3.92 -4.41
C MET A 50 -11.40 -4.77 -5.52
N GLU A 51 -11.21 -4.38 -6.78
CA GLU A 51 -11.68 -5.16 -7.94
C GLU A 51 -11.03 -6.55 -7.98
N PHE A 52 -9.73 -6.64 -7.71
CA PHE A 52 -9.03 -7.92 -7.64
C PHE A 52 -9.54 -8.81 -6.50
N LEU A 53 -9.73 -8.26 -5.31
CA LEU A 53 -10.20 -9.01 -4.14
C LEU A 53 -11.66 -9.48 -4.28
N ALA A 54 -12.51 -8.67 -4.93
CA ALA A 54 -13.90 -9.03 -5.17
C ALA A 54 -14.08 -10.15 -6.23
N ALA A 55 -13.08 -10.34 -7.08
CA ALA A 55 -13.07 -11.37 -8.13
C ALA A 55 -12.38 -12.68 -7.71
N GLN A 56 -11.92 -12.76 -6.47
CA GLN A 56 -11.12 -13.87 -5.95
C GLN A 56 -11.97 -15.05 -5.45
#